data_AF-A0AAV4F2V0-F1
#
_entry.id   AF-A0AAV4F2V0-F1
#
_cell.length_a   1.000
_cell.length_b   1.000
_cell.length_c   1.000
_cell.angle_alpha   90.00
_cell.angle_beta   90.00
_cell.angle_gamma   90.00
#
_symmetry.space_group_name_H-M   'P 1'
#
loop_
_entity.id
_entity.type
_entity.pdbx_description
1 polymer ?
#
loop_
_entity_poly.entity_id
_entity_poly.type
_entity_poly.pdbx_seq_one_letter_code
_entity_poly.pdbx_strand_id
1 'polypeptide(L)'
;MKRYKQTVSPADNACRIVTGQLRPTPLPLLYRTAGIAPPDIRRQTYGSTEKHKQETDLRHPLFDHSYLRARLKSRKSFRTVESVQATHVVTALGKQFIQTFLSPPTCKIGTWL
;
A
#
# COMPACT_ATOMS: atom_id res chain seq x y z
N MET A 1 -15.38 9.66 19.25
CA MET A 1 -16.57 8.83 18.95
C MET A 1 -16.76 7.80 20.07
N LYS A 2 -17.82 7.90 20.88
CA LYS A 2 -18.17 6.89 21.87
C LYS A 2 -18.96 5.79 21.16
N ARG A 3 -18.45 4.54 21.09
CA ARG A 3 -19.25 3.40 20.65
C ARG A 3 -20.17 3.00 21.79
N TYR A 4 -21.46 3.30 21.67
CA TYR A 4 -22.46 2.77 22.58
C TYR A 4 -22.55 1.24 22.33
N LYS A 5 -22.41 0.44 23.39
CA LYS A 5 -22.70 -1.00 23.31
C LYS A 5 -24.21 -1.15 23.25
N GLN A 6 -24.77 -1.57 22.11
CA GLN A 6 -26.16 -2.00 22.06
C GLN A 6 -26.33 -3.22 23.00
N THR A 7 -27.18 -3.07 24.02
CA THR A 7 -27.67 -4.20 24.81
C THR A 7 -28.69 -4.97 23.98
N VAL A 8 -28.36 -6.20 23.60
CA VAL A 8 -29.24 -7.07 22.81
C VAL A 8 -30.32 -7.65 23.72
N SER A 9 -31.59 -7.43 23.41
CA SER A 9 -32.70 -7.96 24.20
C SER A 9 -32.92 -9.46 23.93
N PRO A 10 -33.59 -10.21 24.83
CA PRO A 10 -33.96 -11.60 24.57
C PRO A 10 -34.84 -11.78 23.32
N ALA A 11 -35.73 -10.82 23.04
CA ALA A 11 -36.59 -10.84 21.85
C ALA A 11 -35.79 -10.71 20.55
N ASP A 12 -34.76 -9.86 20.52
CA ASP A 12 -33.89 -9.72 19.35
C ASP A 12 -33.15 -11.03 19.04
N ASN A 13 -32.79 -11.80 20.07
CA ASN A 13 -32.15 -13.10 19.87
C ASN A 13 -33.12 -14.14 19.28
N ALA A 14 -34.37 -14.14 19.72
CA ALA A 14 -35.41 -15.01 19.18
C ALA A 14 -35.71 -14.67 17.71
N CYS A 15 -35.91 -13.38 17.39
CA CYS A 15 -36.12 -12.92 16.02
C CYS A 15 -34.97 -13.32 15.09
N ARG A 16 -33.72 -13.25 15.57
CA ARG A 16 -32.53 -13.65 14.82
C ARG A 16 -32.46 -15.15 14.52
N ILE A 17 -32.88 -15.99 15.45
CA ILE A 17 -32.94 -17.44 15.24
C ILE A 17 -34.02 -17.76 14.20
N VAL A 18 -35.21 -17.17 14.32
CA VAL A 18 -36.35 -17.38 13.39
C VAL A 18 -36.03 -16.88 11.98
N THR A 19 -35.35 -15.73 11.86
CA THR A 19 -35.00 -15.11 10.57
C THR A 19 -33.67 -15.61 9.99
N GLY A 20 -32.95 -16.50 10.68
CA GLY A 20 -31.64 -16.99 10.26
C GLY A 20 -30.50 -15.97 10.35
N GLN A 21 -30.72 -14.81 10.99
CA GLN A 21 -29.70 -13.79 11.18
C GLN A 21 -28.73 -14.14 12.32
N LEU A 22 -27.82 -15.08 12.04
CA LEU A 22 -26.76 -15.50 12.96
C LEU A 22 -25.93 -14.29 13.45
N ARG A 23 -25.45 -14.37 14.69
CA ARG A 23 -24.46 -13.40 15.18
C ARG A 23 -23.19 -13.53 14.36
N PRO A 24 -22.59 -12.42 13.90
CA PRO A 24 -21.28 -12.50 13.28
C PRO A 24 -20.33 -13.13 14.30
N THR A 25 -19.72 -14.24 13.92
CA THR A 25 -18.73 -14.93 14.73
C THR A 25 -17.58 -13.98 15.02
N PRO A 26 -17.11 -13.88 16.28
CA PRO A 26 -16.01 -12.99 16.61
C PRO A 26 -14.75 -13.41 15.84
N LEU A 27 -14.06 -12.44 15.24
CA LEU A 27 -12.89 -12.67 14.38
C LEU A 27 -11.83 -13.61 14.99
N PRO A 28 -11.47 -13.52 16.29
CA PRO A 28 -10.50 -14.45 16.88
C PRO A 28 -10.94 -15.92 16.82
N LEU A 29 -12.25 -16.18 16.94
CA LEU A 29 -12.80 -17.53 16.87
C LEU A 29 -12.72 -18.07 15.45
N LEU A 30 -12.97 -17.23 14.43
CA LEU A 30 -12.88 -17.63 13.02
C LEU A 30 -11.48 -18.15 12.65
N TYR A 31 -10.43 -17.43 13.04
CA TYR A 31 -9.05 -17.87 12.80
C TYR A 31 -8.74 -19.18 13.52
N ARG A 32 -9.18 -19.30 14.77
CA ARG A 32 -9.00 -20.52 15.57
C ARG A 32 -9.74 -21.72 14.98
N THR A 33 -10.99 -21.55 14.53
CA THR A 33 -11.78 -22.62 13.92
C THR A 33 -11.25 -23.01 12.54
N ALA A 34 -10.72 -22.06 11.78
CA ALA A 34 -10.12 -22.33 10.47
C ALA A 34 -8.72 -22.96 10.59
N GLY A 35 -8.12 -22.99 11.78
CA GLY A 35 -6.72 -23.41 11.96
C GLY A 35 -5.71 -22.48 11.29
N ILE A 36 -6.12 -21.25 10.94
CA ILE A 36 -5.27 -20.27 10.24
C ILE A 36 -4.77 -19.26 11.26
N ALA A 37 -3.47 -18.93 11.19
CA ALA A 37 -2.91 -17.90 12.05
C ALA A 37 -3.53 -16.50 11.77
N PRO A 38 -3.76 -15.68 12.82
CA PRO A 38 -4.21 -14.31 12.66
C PRO A 38 -3.33 -13.48 11.72
N PRO A 39 -3.89 -12.43 11.08
CA PRO A 39 -3.18 -11.63 10.08
C PRO A 39 -1.92 -10.96 10.64
N ASP A 40 -1.92 -10.58 11.91
CA ASP A 40 -0.77 -9.90 12.54
C ASP A 40 0.47 -10.80 12.55
N ILE A 41 0.31 -12.06 12.93
CA ILE A 41 1.38 -13.07 12.93
C ILE A 41 1.87 -13.32 11.51
N ARG A 42 0.95 -13.50 10.56
CA ARG A 42 1.32 -13.77 9.16
C ARG A 42 2.12 -12.63 8.53
N ARG A 43 1.72 -11.37 8.78
CA ARG A 43 2.45 -10.19 8.29
C ARG A 43 3.84 -10.09 8.92
N GLN A 44 3.94 -10.38 10.22
CA GLN A 44 5.22 -10.40 10.92
C GLN A 44 6.15 -11.47 10.33
N THR A 45 5.68 -12.70 10.16
CA THR A 45 6.46 -13.79 9.55
C THR A 45 6.91 -13.44 8.13
N TYR A 46 6.02 -12.84 7.33
CA TYR A 46 6.36 -12.40 5.97
C TYR A 46 7.46 -11.34 6.00
N GLY A 47 7.34 -10.33 6.86
CA GLY A 47 8.36 -9.29 7.04
C GLY A 47 9.71 -9.84 7.47
N SER A 48 9.74 -10.76 8.44
CA SER A 48 10.97 -11.41 8.88
C SER A 48 11.60 -12.27 7.79
N THR A 49 10.78 -12.98 7.01
CA THR A 49 11.25 -13.82 5.89
C THR A 49 11.87 -12.94 4.81
N GLU A 50 11.24 -11.82 4.48
CA GLU A 50 11.76 -10.88 3.48
C GLU A 50 13.05 -10.21 3.94
N LYS A 51 13.10 -9.80 5.22
CA LYS A 51 14.32 -9.28 5.83
C LYS A 51 15.46 -10.32 5.78
N HIS A 52 15.17 -11.58 6.07
CA HIS A 52 16.16 -12.64 6.00
C HIS A 52 16.71 -12.82 4.57
N LYS A 53 15.85 -12.74 3.55
CA LYS A 53 16.30 -12.77 2.14
C LYS A 53 17.18 -11.57 1.80
N GLN A 54 16.84 -10.38 2.29
CA GLN A 54 17.66 -9.17 2.11
C GLN A 54 19.07 -9.33 2.68
N GLU A 55 19.24 -10.05 3.79
CA GLU A 55 20.53 -10.24 4.46
C GLU A 55 21.34 -11.42 3.89
N THR A 56 20.68 -12.42 3.30
CA THR A 56 21.32 -13.67 2.88
C THR A 56 21.52 -13.82 1.38
N ASP A 57 20.61 -13.28 0.55
CA ASP A 57 20.64 -13.49 -0.89
C ASP A 57 21.23 -12.28 -1.64
N LEU A 58 22.41 -12.46 -2.23
CA LEU A 58 23.12 -11.46 -3.05
C LEU A 58 22.30 -10.97 -4.26
N ARG A 59 21.36 -11.78 -4.76
CA ARG A 59 20.51 -11.42 -5.91
C ARG A 59 19.29 -10.61 -5.49
N HIS A 60 19.08 -10.44 -4.20
CA HIS A 60 17.96 -9.68 -3.68
C HIS A 60 18.10 -8.20 -4.09
N PRO A 61 17.07 -7.55 -4.65
CA PRO A 61 17.16 -6.15 -5.10
C PRO A 61 17.55 -5.15 -4.00
N LEU A 62 17.34 -5.53 -2.75
CA LEU A 62 17.63 -4.75 -1.55
C LEU A 62 18.77 -5.37 -0.70
N PHE A 63 19.61 -6.21 -1.29
CA PHE A 63 20.78 -6.76 -0.60
C PHE A 63 21.69 -5.62 -0.07
N ASP A 64 22.11 -5.72 1.19
CA ASP A 64 22.86 -4.69 1.94
C ASP A 64 22.20 -3.30 2.03
N HIS A 65 20.91 -3.17 1.70
CA HIS A 65 20.24 -1.89 1.74
C HIS A 65 19.77 -1.55 3.17
N SER A 66 20.41 -0.56 3.81
CA SER A 66 19.97 -0.05 5.11
C SER A 66 18.89 1.02 4.96
N TYR A 67 17.76 0.83 5.63
CA TYR A 67 16.70 1.84 5.65
C TYR A 67 17.13 3.05 6.49
N LEU A 68 16.91 4.25 5.97
CA LEU A 68 17.11 5.47 6.74
C LEU A 68 16.12 5.49 7.92
N ARG A 69 16.63 5.78 9.12
CA ARG A 69 15.87 5.80 10.37
C ARG A 69 14.66 6.75 10.36
N ALA A 70 14.65 7.76 9.48
CA ALA A 70 13.60 8.74 9.38
C ALA A 70 12.86 8.65 8.04
N ARG A 71 11.53 8.58 8.10
CA ARG A 71 10.67 8.90 6.96
C ARG A 71 11.00 10.33 6.56
N LEU A 72 11.57 10.53 5.36
CA LEU A 72 11.82 11.86 4.81
C LEU A 72 10.50 12.65 4.86
N LYS A 73 10.45 13.70 5.70
CA LYS A 73 9.34 14.63 5.71
C LYS A 73 9.23 15.19 4.28
N SER A 74 8.02 15.18 3.72
CA SER A 74 7.72 15.70 2.39
C SER A 74 8.47 17.02 2.15
N ARG A 75 9.45 17.01 1.23
CA ARG A 75 10.23 18.20 0.88
C ARG A 75 9.34 19.12 0.04
N LYS A 76 8.82 20.20 0.64
CA LYS A 76 8.22 21.34 -0.07
C LYS A 76 9.26 22.18 -0.86
N SER A 77 10.40 21.61 -1.25
CA SER A 77 11.51 22.34 -1.85
C SER A 77 12.04 21.64 -3.10
N PHE A 78 11.20 21.55 -4.13
CA PHE A 78 11.65 21.34 -5.53
C PHE A 78 11.35 22.59 -6.37
N ARG A 79 11.63 23.78 -5.80
CA ARG A 79 11.61 25.05 -6.53
C ARG A 79 12.82 25.89 -6.16
N THR A 80 13.99 25.47 -6.63
CA THR A 80 15.02 26.40 -7.08
C THR A 80 15.10 26.22 -8.58
N VAL A 81 14.44 27.12 -9.31
CA VAL A 81 14.64 27.27 -10.75
C VAL A 81 16.04 27.87 -10.89
N GLU A 82 17.05 27.02 -10.99
CA GLU A 82 18.30 27.44 -11.62
C GLU A 82 18.07 27.29 -13.12
N SER A 83 17.97 28.43 -13.80
CA SER A 83 17.84 28.46 -15.25
C SER A 83 19.06 27.80 -15.88
N VAL A 84 18.85 26.70 -16.60
CA VAL A 84 19.85 26.12 -17.49
C VAL A 84 20.12 27.15 -18.57
N GLN A 85 21.28 27.83 -18.50
CA GLN A 85 21.77 28.64 -19.60
C GLN A 85 22.14 27.68 -20.73
N ALA A 86 21.36 27.68 -21.80
CA ALA A 86 21.62 26.90 -22.99
C ALA A 86 22.78 27.55 -23.77
N THR A 87 24.02 27.17 -23.45
CA THR A 87 25.12 27.35 -24.40
C THR A 87 25.13 26.18 -25.36
N HIS A 88 24.48 26.39 -26.50
CA HIS A 88 24.66 25.55 -27.68
C HIS A 88 26.14 25.58 -28.09
N VAL A 89 26.80 24.42 -28.07
CA VAL A 89 27.85 24.12 -29.04
C VAL A 89 27.48 22.78 -29.67
N VAL A 90 26.91 22.88 -30.86
CA VAL A 90 26.69 21.76 -31.75
C VAL A 90 28.05 21.35 -32.28
N THR A 91 28.52 20.16 -31.95
CA THR A 91 29.39 19.44 -32.87
C THR A 91 28.91 18.01 -32.98
N ALA A 92 28.48 17.72 -34.20
CA ALA A 92 28.03 16.47 -34.78
C ALA A 92 28.65 15.21 -34.16
N LEU A 93 27.78 14.25 -33.82
CA LEU A 93 27.65 12.95 -34.50
C LEU A 93 26.81 12.03 -33.61
N GLY A 94 25.56 11.77 -34.00
CA GLY A 94 24.70 10.84 -33.28
C GLY A 94 23.24 10.98 -33.68
N LYS A 95 22.91 10.45 -34.86
CA LYS A 95 21.57 10.45 -35.46
C LYS A 95 20.56 9.71 -34.56
N GLN A 96 19.45 10.39 -34.29
CA GLN A 96 18.07 9.92 -34.46
C GLN A 96 17.71 8.50 -34.02
N PHE A 97 17.00 8.39 -32.89
CA PHE A 97 15.95 7.38 -32.60
C PHE A 97 15.55 7.63 -31.13
N ILE A 98 14.36 8.00 -30.68
CA ILE A 98 12.97 7.86 -31.12
C ILE A 98 12.22 9.04 -30.49
N GLN A 99 11.48 9.78 -31.31
CA GLN A 99 10.35 10.61 -30.85
C GLN A 99 9.08 9.78 -31.03
N THR A 100 8.11 9.96 -30.12
CA THR A 100 6.81 9.24 -29.96
C THR A 100 6.97 7.94 -29.14
N PHE A 101 6.31 7.71 -27.99
CA PHE A 101 4.96 8.01 -27.54
C PHE A 101 4.95 8.25 -26.02
N LEU A 102 4.85 9.51 -25.57
CA LEU A 102 4.38 9.85 -24.23
C LEU A 102 3.13 10.71 -24.37
N SER A 103 2.06 10.07 -24.82
CA SER A 103 0.70 10.53 -24.61
C SER A 103 0.15 9.81 -23.38
N PRO A 104 -0.01 10.46 -22.23
CA PRO A 104 -0.85 9.91 -21.17
C PRO A 104 -2.31 9.93 -21.64
N PRO A 105 -3.09 8.84 -21.48
CA PRO A 105 -4.52 8.89 -21.73
C PRO A 105 -5.15 9.87 -20.74
N THR A 106 -5.84 10.88 -21.25
CA THR A 106 -6.66 11.79 -20.43
C THR A 106 -7.83 11.01 -19.86
N CYS A 107 -7.72 10.51 -18.63
CA CYS A 107 -8.87 10.10 -17.84
C CYS A 107 -9.63 11.36 -17.40
N LYS A 108 -10.58 11.80 -18.24
CA LYS A 108 -11.63 12.72 -17.80
C LYS A 108 -12.57 11.92 -16.88
N ILE A 109 -12.39 12.07 -15.57
CA ILE A 109 -13.39 11.65 -14.59
C ILE A 109 -14.47 12.74 -14.58
N GLY A 110 -15.62 12.42 -15.16
CA GLY A 110 -16.81 13.26 -15.14
C GLY A 110 -17.32 13.45 -13.71
N THR A 111 -17.62 14.70 -13.39
CA THR A 111 -18.41 15.12 -12.24
C THR A 111 -19.84 14.60 -12.42
N TRP A 112 -20.29 13.73 -11.52
CA TRP A 112 -21.71 13.40 -11.39
C TRP A 112 -22.31 14.31 -10.32
N LEU A 113 -23.23 15.17 -10.75
CA LEU A 113 -24.26 15.80 -9.94
C LEU A 113 -25.35 14.77 -9.64
#